data_AF-A0A1C4ZX01-F1
#
_entry.id   AF-A0A1C4ZX01-F1
#
_cell.length_a   1.000
_cell.length_b   1.000
_cell.length_c   1.000
_cell.angle_alpha   90.00
_cell.angle_beta   90.00
_cell.angle_gamma   90.00
#
_symmetry.space_group_name_H-M   'P 1'
#
loop_
_entity.id
_entity.type
_entity.pdbx_description
1 polymer ?
#
loop_
_entity_poly.entity_id
_entity_poly.type
_entity_poly.pdbx_seq_one_letter_code
_entity_poly.pdbx_strand_id
1 'polypeptide(L)'
;MTDPLAAEARRLRVEEQLPVHEICARLGVGRDRAYALLRGVPPPEWTRRPNAKDAQRAEAVRLRADGRSVNEIAQQLGVAKSTAYQW
;
A
#
# COMPACT_ATOMS: atom_id res chain seq x y z
N MET A 1 -12.31 -14.66 18.34
CA MET A 1 -11.19 -14.53 19.30
C MET A 1 -10.05 -13.83 18.60
N THR A 2 -9.89 -12.53 18.78
CA THR A 2 -8.79 -11.77 18.18
C THR A 2 -7.50 -12.17 18.89
N ASP A 3 -6.54 -12.71 18.15
CA ASP A 3 -5.23 -13.09 18.68
C ASP A 3 -4.53 -11.81 19.20
N PRO A 4 -4.23 -11.70 20.51
CA PRO A 4 -3.59 -10.51 21.08
C PRO A 4 -2.22 -10.23 20.43
N LEU A 5 -1.52 -11.25 19.95
CA LEU A 5 -0.27 -11.08 19.20
C LEU A 5 -0.50 -10.45 17.83
N ALA A 6 -1.63 -10.72 17.19
CA ALA A 6 -1.97 -10.11 15.91
C ALA A 6 -2.27 -8.63 16.08
N ALA A 7 -2.98 -8.26 17.15
CA ALA A 7 -3.25 -6.85 17.48
C ALA A 7 -1.96 -6.08 17.76
N GLU A 8 -1.05 -6.66 18.56
CA GLU A 8 0.22 -6.00 18.88
C GLU A 8 1.15 -5.91 17.65
N ALA A 9 1.25 -6.95 16.83
CA ALA A 9 2.02 -6.90 15.58
C ALA A 9 1.51 -5.80 14.64
N ARG A 10 0.20 -5.64 14.53
CA ARG A 10 -0.44 -4.58 13.74
C ARG A 10 -0.13 -3.19 14.30
N ARG A 11 -0.21 -3.02 15.62
CA ARG A 11 0.14 -1.77 16.30
C ARG A 11 1.60 -1.37 16.02
N LEU A 12 2.55 -2.29 16.22
CA LEU A 12 3.98 -2.05 15.94
C LEU A 12 4.24 -1.70 14.46
N ARG A 13 3.43 -2.25 13.55
CA ARG A 13 3.56 -1.97 12.12
C ARG A 13 2.98 -0.62 11.71
N VAL A 14 1.85 -0.23 12.29
CA VAL A 14 1.10 0.98 11.92
C VAL A 14 1.63 2.20 12.67
N GLU A 15 1.72 2.13 13.99
CA GLU A 15 2.12 3.25 14.87
C GLU A 15 3.63 3.49 14.80
N GLU A 16 4.42 2.43 14.97
CA GLU A 16 5.88 2.51 15.12
C GLU A 16 6.61 2.29 13.78
N GLN A 17 5.88 1.97 12.70
CA GLN A 17 6.43 1.75 11.35
C GLN A 17 7.58 0.72 11.31
N LEU A 18 7.61 -0.22 12.26
CA LEU A 18 8.74 -1.14 12.44
C LEU A 18 8.83 -2.17 11.32
N PRO A 19 10.05 -2.54 10.90
CA PRO A 19 10.27 -3.63 9.95
C PRO A 19 9.96 -5.00 10.56
N VAL A 20 9.67 -5.98 9.71
CA VAL A 20 9.24 -7.33 10.14
C VAL A 20 10.25 -8.00 11.07
N HIS A 21 11.56 -7.78 10.89
CA HIS A 21 12.58 -8.36 11.76
C HIS A 21 12.55 -7.82 13.20
N GLU A 22 12.31 -6.52 13.38
CA GLU A 22 12.13 -5.90 14.70
C GLU A 22 10.85 -6.40 15.37
N ILE A 23 9.77 -6.56 14.59
CA ILE A 23 8.51 -7.14 15.07
C ILE A 23 8.73 -8.60 15.54
N CYS A 24 9.50 -9.39 14.79
CA CYS A 24 9.88 -10.74 15.21
C CYS A 24 10.67 -10.74 16.51
N ALA A 25 11.67 -9.86 16.63
CA ALA A 25 12.49 -9.74 17.84
C ALA A 25 11.67 -9.33 19.06
N ARG A 26 10.72 -8.40 18.90
CA ARG A 26 9.90 -7.87 19.99
C ARG A 26 8.78 -8.81 20.42
N LEU A 27 8.19 -9.55 19.49
CA LEU A 27 7.12 -10.52 19.79
C LEU A 27 7.65 -11.94 20.06
N GLY A 28 8.94 -12.20 19.84
CA GLY A 28 9.53 -13.54 19.98
C GLY A 28 8.97 -14.56 18.99
N VAL A 29 8.46 -14.11 17.83
CA VAL A 29 7.83 -14.99 16.83
C VAL A 29 8.74 -15.19 15.62
N GLY A 30 8.63 -16.38 15.02
CA GLY A 30 9.28 -16.66 13.74
C GLY A 30 8.75 -15.79 12.61
N ARG A 31 9.55 -15.62 11.56
CA ARG A 31 9.23 -14.78 10.39
C ARG A 31 7.92 -15.19 9.70
N ASP A 32 7.66 -16.48 9.56
CA ASP A 32 6.42 -16.99 8.93
C ASP A 32 5.18 -16.63 9.76
N ARG A 33 5.28 -16.74 11.09
CA ARG A 33 4.22 -16.34 12.02
C ARG A 33 3.99 -14.84 11.94
N ALA A 34 5.05 -14.02 11.92
CA ALA A 34 4.92 -12.57 11.77
C ALA A 34 4.22 -12.18 10.46
N TYR A 35 4.57 -12.80 9.32
CA TYR A 35 3.88 -12.55 8.06
C TYR A 35 2.40 -12.97 8.10
N ALA A 36 2.07 -14.07 8.77
CA ALA A 36 0.69 -14.48 8.96
C ALA A 36 -0.11 -13.48 9.81
N LEU A 37 0.50 -12.93 10.87
CA LEU A 37 -0.11 -11.92 11.76
C LEU A 37 -0.28 -10.55 11.05
N LEU A 38 0.67 -10.19 10.18
CA LEU A 38 0.69 -8.95 9.41
C LEU A 38 -0.05 -9.04 8.07
N ARG A 39 -0.77 -10.13 7.77
CA ARG A 39 -1.56 -10.21 6.53
C ARG A 39 -2.60 -9.09 6.47
N GLY A 40 -2.60 -8.37 5.35
CA GLY A 40 -3.48 -7.22 5.10
C GLY A 40 -2.99 -5.90 5.69
N VAL A 41 -1.87 -5.89 6.43
CA VAL A 41 -1.28 -4.66 6.94
C VAL A 41 -0.31 -4.10 5.88
N PRO A 42 -0.47 -2.84 5.46
CA PRO A 42 0.44 -2.26 4.49
C PRO A 42 1.87 -2.18 5.05
N PRO A 43 2.88 -2.24 4.17
CA PRO A 43 4.25 -1.93 4.56
C PRO A 43 4.38 -0.45 4.96
N PRO A 44 5.34 -0.11 5.85
CA PRO A 44 5.65 1.22 6.29
C PRO A 44 5.85 2.15 5.13
N GLU A 45 5.46 3.39 5.32
CA GLU A 45 5.52 4.40 4.27
C GLU A 45 6.95 4.60 3.78
N TRP A 46 7.96 4.54 4.67
CA TRP A 46 9.38 4.61 4.31
C TRP A 46 9.88 3.40 3.49
N THR A 47 9.23 2.23 3.61
CA THR A 47 9.52 1.05 2.79
C THR A 47 8.72 0.99 1.50
N ARG A 48 7.63 1.77 1.40
CA ARG A 48 6.84 1.87 0.18
C ARG A 48 7.65 2.69 -0.82
N ARG A 49 8.23 2.03 -1.82
CA ARG A 49 8.84 2.74 -2.95
C ARG A 49 7.72 3.48 -3.68
N PRO A 50 7.71 4.82 -3.70
CA PRO A 50 6.75 5.53 -4.53
C PRO A 50 7.06 5.18 -5.99
N ASN A 51 6.13 4.57 -6.72
CA ASN A 51 6.27 4.57 -8.16
C ASN A 51 6.06 6.01 -8.61
N ALA A 52 6.93 6.52 -9.49
CA ALA A 52 6.84 7.89 -9.99
C ALA A 52 5.46 8.24 -10.59
N LYS A 53 4.65 7.22 -10.93
CA LYS A 53 3.31 7.36 -11.51
C LYS A 53 2.16 7.09 -10.53
N ASP A 54 2.40 6.79 -9.26
CA ASP A 54 1.32 6.51 -8.30
C ASP A 54 0.40 7.72 -8.11
N ALA A 55 0.98 8.93 -8.07
CA ALA A 55 0.20 10.16 -8.02
C ALA A 55 -0.65 10.36 -9.29
N GLN A 56 -0.08 10.10 -10.47
CA GLN A 56 -0.81 10.17 -11.74
C GLN A 56 -1.94 9.13 -11.80
N ARG A 57 -1.71 7.92 -11.28
CA ARG A 57 -2.73 6.88 -11.19
C ARG A 57 -3.86 7.29 -10.26
N ALA A 58 -3.55 7.84 -9.08
CA ALA A 58 -4.57 8.31 -8.14
C ALA A 58 -5.46 9.40 -8.78
N GLU A 59 -4.85 10.33 -9.53
CA GLU A 59 -5.60 11.35 -10.27
C GLU A 59 -6.42 10.77 -11.43
N ALA A 60 -5.87 9.79 -12.17
CA ALA A 60 -6.62 9.10 -13.22
C ALA A 60 -7.90 8.43 -12.69
N VAL A 61 -7.82 7.80 -11.52
CA VAL A 61 -8.98 7.17 -10.86
C VAL A 61 -10.03 8.20 -10.48
N ARG A 62 -9.63 9.38 -9.98
CA ARG A 62 -10.55 10.49 -9.67
C ARG A 62 -11.25 10.99 -10.94
N LEU A 63 -10.50 11.25 -12.00
CA LEU A 63 -11.06 11.72 -13.27
C LEU A 63 -12.01 10.70 -13.91
N ARG A 64 -11.73 9.39 -13.77
CA ARG A 64 -12.68 8.34 -14.18
C ARG A 64 -13.97 8.38 -13.36
N ALA A 65 -13.87 8.58 -12.04
CA ALA A 65 -15.04 8.69 -11.18
C ALA A 65 -15.91 9.90 -11.53
N ASP A 66 -15.30 10.99 -12.00
CA ASP A 66 -15.98 12.18 -12.52
C ASP A 66 -16.55 12.00 -13.94
N GLY A 67 -16.41 10.80 -14.54
CA GLY A 67 -16.97 10.46 -15.85
C GLY A 67 -16.13 10.89 -17.06
N ARG A 68 -14.86 11.28 -16.85
CA ARG A 68 -13.97 11.64 -17.96
C ARG A 68 -13.57 10.41 -18.77
N SER A 69 -13.47 10.57 -20.09
CA SER A 69 -13.04 9.49 -20.97
C SER A 69 -11.54 9.20 -20.82
N VAL A 70 -11.12 7.98 -21.15
CA VAL A 70 -9.69 7.58 -21.12
C VAL A 70 -8.81 8.51 -21.97
N ASN A 71 -9.35 9.04 -23.07
CA ASN A 71 -8.64 9.99 -23.93
C ASN A 71 -8.38 11.32 -23.22
N GLU A 72 -9.37 11.85 -22.51
CA GLU A 72 -9.23 13.10 -21.75
C GLU A 72 -8.27 12.93 -20.57
N ILE A 73 -8.33 11.80 -19.88
CA ILE A 73 -7.43 11.48 -18.77
C ILE A 73 -5.97 11.39 -19.26
N ALA A 74 -5.75 10.71 -20.39
CA ALA A 74 -4.42 10.60 -20.99
C ALA A 74 -3.85 11.98 -21.35
N GLN A 75 -4.68 12.86 -21.93
CA GLN A 75 -4.29 14.21 -22.29
C GLN A 75 -4.01 15.08 -21.05
N GLN A 76 -4.88 15.03 -20.04
CA GLN A 76 -4.76 15.84 -18.83
C GLN A 76 -3.56 15.43 -17.96
N LEU A 77 -3.22 14.14 -17.90
CA LEU A 77 -2.10 13.62 -17.11
C LEU A 77 -0.78 13.53 -17.89
N GLY A 78 -0.79 13.79 -19.20
CA GLY A 78 0.37 13.68 -20.07
C GLY A 78 0.90 12.25 -20.19
N VAL A 79 0.04 11.24 -20.09
CA VAL A 79 0.42 9.82 -20.18
C VAL A 79 -0.09 9.20 -21.48
N ALA A 80 0.56 8.11 -21.91
CA ALA A 80 0.08 7.37 -23.08
C ALA A 80 -1.33 6.82 -22.82
N LYS A 81 -2.17 6.77 -23.87
CA LYS A 81 -3.53 6.23 -23.78
C LYS A 81 -3.58 4.81 -23.19
N SER A 82 -2.62 3.96 -23.54
CA SER A 82 -2.49 2.61 -22.98
C SER A 82 -2.23 2.62 -21.47
N THR A 83 -1.57 3.65 -20.95
CA THR A 83 -1.32 3.81 -19.51
C THR A 83 -2.60 4.23 -18.79
N ALA A 84 -3.30 5.24 -19.33
CA ALA A 84 -4.59 5.68 -18.80
C ALA A 84 -5.67 4.59 -18.90
N TYR A 85 -5.60 3.70 -19.90
CA TYR A 85 -6.51 2.57 -20.04
C TYR A 85 -6.28 1.49 -18.97
N GLN A 86 -5.02 1.26 -18.55
CA GLN A 86 -4.66 0.32 -17.50
C GLN A 86 -4.98 0.81 -16.08
N TRP A 87 -5.21 2.12 -15.92
CA TRP A 87 -5.60 2.76 -14.66
C TRP A 87 -7.11 2.91 -14.56
#